data_AF-A0A358SNI4-F1
#
_entry.id   AF-A0A358SNI4-F1
#
_cell.length_a   1.000
_cell.length_b   1.000
_cell.length_c   1.000
_cell.angle_alpha   90.00
_cell.angle_beta   90.00
_cell.angle_gamma   90.00
#
_symmetry.space_group_name_H-M   'P 1'
#
loop_
_entity.id
_entity.type
_entity.pdbx_description
1 polymer ?
#
loop_
_entity_poly.entity_id
_entity_poly.type
_entity_poly.pdbx_seq_one_letter_code
_entity_poly.pdbx_strand_id
1 'polypeptide(L)'
;MRRYPREEFSRARRRTRARIERTVRGRPRRLSAQVAAWRRGRPEEALPLIERGVAFSRTFGQPIQLANALLSQAPALRALGEHQRAADAIAEARSILESCPDPGILAGRLAALDRPPWIRRVLSGDQELTQRELRALRLLNSDLSEQDIGRELYVAHNTVHSHVRSIYRKLAVSSRADALERGRQLGLL
;
A
#
# COMPACT_ATOMS: atom_id res chain seq x y z
N MET A 1 -17.49 -30.68 -46.18
CA MET A 1 -16.66 -29.60 -45.61
C MET A 1 -17.38 -28.27 -45.77
N ARG A 2 -18.00 -27.76 -44.70
CA ARG A 2 -18.93 -26.61 -44.76
C ARG A 2 -18.24 -25.35 -44.19
N ARG A 3 -17.97 -24.37 -45.06
CA ARG A 3 -17.56 -23.01 -44.67
C ARG A 3 -18.71 -22.34 -43.93
N TYR A 4 -18.46 -21.78 -42.74
CA TYR A 4 -19.38 -20.86 -42.06
C TYR A 4 -18.72 -19.46 -41.91
N PRO A 5 -19.50 -18.37 -41.98
CA PRO A 5 -19.07 -17.08 -42.52
C PRO A 5 -18.72 -16.05 -41.44
N ARG A 6 -17.68 -15.22 -41.71
CA ARG A 6 -17.15 -14.16 -40.82
C ARG A 6 -18.13 -13.01 -40.49
N GLU A 7 -19.33 -13.00 -41.05
CA GLU A 7 -20.28 -11.88 -40.92
C GLU A 7 -21.21 -11.95 -39.69
N GLU A 8 -21.41 -13.12 -39.07
CA GLU A 8 -22.25 -13.22 -37.87
C GLU A 8 -21.60 -12.62 -36.62
N PHE A 9 -20.26 -12.65 -36.54
CA PHE A 9 -19.50 -12.04 -35.43
C PHE A 9 -19.63 -10.52 -35.38
N SER A 10 -19.79 -9.86 -36.52
CA SER A 10 -19.90 -8.39 -36.59
C SER A 10 -21.30 -7.87 -36.27
N ARG A 11 -22.35 -8.71 -36.39
CA ARG A 11 -23.70 -8.40 -35.90
C ARG A 11 -23.88 -8.74 -34.42
N ALA A 12 -23.28 -9.83 -33.94
CA ALA A 12 -23.24 -10.17 -32.52
C ALA A 12 -22.52 -9.07 -31.71
N ARG A 13 -21.36 -8.59 -32.16
CA ARG A 13 -20.63 -7.49 -31.51
C ARG A 13 -21.40 -6.17 -31.48
N ARG A 14 -22.20 -5.85 -32.50
CA ARG A 14 -23.04 -4.63 -32.50
C ARG A 14 -24.20 -4.73 -31.51
N ARG A 15 -24.81 -5.90 -31.36
CA ARG A 15 -25.88 -6.14 -30.36
C ARG A 15 -25.34 -6.14 -28.93
N THR A 16 -24.16 -6.71 -28.70
CA THR A 16 -23.50 -6.68 -27.38
C THR A 16 -22.99 -5.28 -27.03
N ARG A 17 -22.45 -4.53 -28.01
CA ARG A 17 -22.02 -3.14 -27.83
C ARG A 17 -23.20 -2.21 -27.51
N ALA A 18 -24.35 -2.36 -28.18
CA ALA A 18 -25.55 -1.57 -27.87
C ALA A 18 -26.19 -1.92 -26.51
N ARG A 19 -26.02 -3.16 -26.02
CA ARG A 19 -26.45 -3.57 -24.67
C ARG A 19 -25.49 -3.06 -23.59
N ILE A 20 -24.17 -3.12 -23.83
CA ILE A 20 -23.15 -2.53 -22.97
C ILE A 20 -23.30 -1.00 -22.92
N GLU A 21 -23.51 -0.31 -24.04
CA GLU A 21 -23.69 1.15 -24.10
C GLU A 21 -25.01 1.63 -23.43
N ARG A 22 -26.02 0.77 -23.31
CA ARG A 22 -27.26 1.07 -22.55
C ARG A 22 -27.13 0.77 -21.06
N THR A 23 -26.40 -0.27 -20.66
CA THR A 23 -26.11 -0.56 -19.24
C THR A 23 -25.07 0.40 -18.65
N VAL A 24 -24.15 0.92 -19.46
CA VAL A 24 -23.13 1.91 -19.07
C VAL A 24 -23.73 3.32 -18.82
N ARG A 25 -24.98 3.56 -19.23
CA ARG A 25 -25.70 4.82 -18.98
C ARG A 25 -26.10 4.99 -17.49
N GLY A 26 -25.86 3.98 -16.65
CA GLY A 26 -26.12 3.94 -15.21
C GLY A 26 -24.87 3.86 -14.31
N ARG A 27 -23.83 4.65 -14.61
CA ARG A 27 -22.77 5.10 -13.67
C ARG A 27 -21.78 4.08 -13.07
N PRO A 28 -20.54 4.06 -13.60
CA PRO A 28 -19.31 3.77 -12.85
C PRO A 28 -18.61 5.04 -12.30
N ARG A 29 -19.23 6.24 -12.37
CA ARG A 29 -18.60 7.51 -11.90
C ARG A 29 -18.46 7.65 -10.38
N ARG A 30 -18.76 6.62 -9.58
CA ARG A 30 -18.67 6.70 -8.09
C ARG A 30 -17.36 6.17 -7.51
N LEU A 31 -16.66 5.25 -8.16
CA LEU A 31 -15.33 4.81 -7.72
C LEU A 31 -14.29 5.94 -7.84
N SER A 32 -14.38 6.75 -8.91
CA SER A 32 -13.56 7.97 -9.06
C SER A 32 -13.93 9.05 -8.02
N ALA A 33 -15.19 9.11 -7.58
CA ALA A 33 -15.64 10.06 -6.55
C ALA A 33 -15.11 9.70 -5.15
N GLN A 34 -14.95 8.41 -4.83
CA GLN A 34 -14.35 7.97 -3.55
C GLN A 34 -12.86 8.35 -3.45
N VAL A 35 -12.10 8.19 -4.54
CA VAL A 35 -10.70 8.66 -4.62
C VAL A 35 -10.61 10.19 -4.61
N ALA A 36 -11.60 10.90 -5.18
CA ALA A 36 -11.65 12.36 -5.16
C ALA A 36 -12.02 12.94 -3.78
N ALA A 37 -12.88 12.28 -3.01
CA ALA A 37 -13.21 12.64 -1.63
C ALA A 37 -12.00 12.43 -0.70
N TRP A 38 -11.22 11.35 -0.92
CA TRP A 38 -9.95 11.11 -0.22
C TRP A 38 -8.95 12.25 -0.39
N ARG A 39 -8.81 12.78 -1.61
CA ARG A 39 -7.90 13.92 -1.89
C ARG A 39 -8.29 15.23 -1.19
N ARG A 40 -9.50 15.33 -0.65
CA ARG A 40 -9.96 16.52 0.10
C ARG A 40 -9.88 16.36 1.63
N GLY A 41 -9.35 15.24 2.14
CA GLY A 41 -9.02 15.08 3.55
C GLY A 41 -10.21 14.82 4.48
N ARG A 42 -11.34 14.30 3.97
CA ARG A 42 -12.54 13.98 4.77
C ARG A 42 -12.87 12.48 4.75
N PRO A 43 -12.14 11.66 5.52
CA PRO A 43 -12.36 10.21 5.57
C PRO A 43 -13.76 9.83 6.08
N GLU A 44 -14.34 10.64 6.98
CA GLU A 44 -15.66 10.44 7.58
C GLU A 44 -16.81 10.47 6.56
N GLU A 45 -16.72 11.31 5.53
CA GLU A 45 -17.73 11.39 4.47
C GLU A 45 -17.56 10.26 3.44
N ALA A 46 -16.32 9.77 3.26
CA ALA A 46 -15.98 8.78 2.25
C ALA A 46 -16.28 7.34 2.69
N LEU A 47 -16.08 7.01 3.97
CA LEU A 47 -16.23 5.65 4.49
C LEU A 47 -17.63 5.05 4.24
N PRO A 48 -18.76 5.73 4.52
CA PRO A 48 -20.09 5.18 4.26
C PRO A 48 -20.35 4.88 2.78
N LEU A 49 -19.73 5.65 1.87
CA LEU A 49 -19.84 5.40 0.43
C LEU A 49 -19.03 4.18 -0.01
N ILE A 50 -17.87 3.94 0.62
CA ILE A 50 -17.04 2.77 0.38
C ILE A 50 -17.72 1.51 0.93
N GLU A 51 -18.26 1.58 2.15
CA GLU A 51 -18.99 0.47 2.79
C GLU A 51 -20.20 0.02 1.96
N ARG A 52 -20.94 0.95 1.35
CA ARG A 52 -22.00 0.61 0.40
C ARG A 52 -21.48 -0.14 -0.82
N GLY A 53 -20.28 0.20 -1.31
CA GLY A 53 -19.61 -0.50 -2.41
C GLY A 53 -19.15 -1.91 -2.03
N VAL A 54 -18.64 -2.08 -0.81
CA VAL A 54 -18.29 -3.40 -0.24
C VAL A 54 -19.54 -4.27 -0.11
N ALA A 55 -20.61 -3.75 0.49
CA ALA A 55 -21.88 -4.46 0.65
C ALA A 55 -22.46 -4.88 -0.71
N PHE A 56 -22.47 -3.97 -1.70
CA PHE A 56 -22.88 -4.29 -3.06
C PHE A 56 -22.03 -5.43 -3.66
N SER A 57 -20.71 -5.36 -3.54
CA SER A 57 -19.81 -6.37 -4.11
C SER A 57 -19.95 -7.74 -3.45
N ARG A 58 -20.25 -7.77 -2.14
CA ARG A 58 -20.59 -9.00 -1.40
C ARG A 58 -21.89 -9.63 -1.90
N THR A 59 -22.94 -8.83 -2.09
CA THR A 59 -24.25 -9.32 -2.54
C THR A 59 -24.22 -9.83 -3.98
N PHE A 60 -23.50 -9.16 -4.88
CA PHE A 60 -23.51 -9.46 -6.31
C PHE A 60 -22.34 -10.36 -6.77
N GLY A 61 -21.55 -10.90 -5.84
CA GLY A 61 -20.56 -11.95 -6.13
C GLY A 61 -19.47 -11.52 -7.12
N GLN A 62 -18.86 -10.35 -6.90
CA GLN A 62 -17.75 -9.87 -7.74
C GLN A 62 -16.45 -9.81 -6.92
N PRO A 63 -15.68 -10.93 -6.81
CA PRO A 63 -14.52 -11.01 -5.91
C PRO A 63 -13.48 -9.92 -6.17
N ILE A 64 -13.12 -9.66 -7.43
CA ILE A 64 -12.16 -8.61 -7.79
C ILE A 64 -12.65 -7.20 -7.38
N GLN A 65 -13.94 -6.91 -7.54
CA GLN A 65 -14.52 -5.62 -7.12
C GLN A 65 -14.57 -5.51 -5.60
N LEU A 66 -14.87 -6.60 -4.90
CA LEU A 66 -14.83 -6.67 -3.45
C LEU A 66 -13.41 -6.40 -2.93
N ALA A 67 -12.39 -7.08 -3.47
CA ALA A 67 -11.00 -6.81 -3.13
C ALA A 67 -10.62 -5.34 -3.39
N ASN A 68 -11.00 -4.78 -4.53
CA ASN A 68 -10.73 -3.36 -4.83
C ASN A 68 -11.43 -2.40 -3.87
N ALA A 69 -12.66 -2.69 -3.46
CA ALA A 69 -13.41 -1.90 -2.49
C ALA A 69 -12.76 -1.98 -1.09
N LEU A 70 -12.37 -3.17 -0.64
CA LEU A 70 -11.66 -3.40 0.63
C LEU A 70 -10.30 -2.67 0.66
N LEU A 71 -9.51 -2.75 -0.42
CA LEU A 71 -8.25 -2.00 -0.55
C LEU A 71 -8.47 -0.47 -0.61
N SER A 72 -9.67 -0.02 -0.98
CA SER A 72 -10.04 1.41 -0.91
C SER A 72 -10.51 1.82 0.48
N GLN A 73 -11.05 0.90 1.26
CA GLN A 73 -11.52 1.11 2.64
C GLN A 73 -10.37 1.21 3.64
N ALA A 74 -9.33 0.40 3.48
CA ALA A 74 -8.25 0.29 4.46
C ALA A 74 -7.54 1.63 4.81
N PRO A 75 -7.22 2.53 3.86
CA PRO A 75 -6.69 3.85 4.21
C PRO A 75 -7.67 4.69 5.03
N ALA A 76 -8.97 4.66 4.71
CA ALA A 76 -9.98 5.44 5.40
C ALA A 76 -10.18 4.99 6.85
N LEU A 77 -10.23 3.68 7.08
CA LEU A 77 -10.26 3.10 8.41
C LEU A 77 -9.01 3.51 9.22
N ARG A 78 -7.82 3.48 8.61
CA ARG A 78 -6.58 3.94 9.27
C ARG A 78 -6.63 5.42 9.64
N ALA A 79 -7.16 6.29 8.78
CA ALA A 79 -7.26 7.72 9.05
C ALA A 79 -8.23 8.04 10.20
N LEU A 80 -9.24 7.19 10.40
CA LEU A 80 -10.19 7.27 11.51
C LEU A 80 -9.68 6.58 12.80
N GLY A 81 -8.44 6.07 12.82
CA GLY A 81 -7.87 5.35 13.96
C GLY A 81 -8.35 3.90 14.11
N GLU A 82 -9.16 3.40 13.18
CA GLU A 82 -9.73 2.06 13.20
C GLU A 82 -8.75 1.02 12.63
N HIS A 83 -7.60 0.88 13.29
CA HIS A 83 -6.48 0.07 12.82
C HIS A 83 -6.83 -1.42 12.65
N GLN A 84 -7.65 -1.98 13.55
CA GLN A 84 -8.06 -3.38 13.48
C GLN A 84 -8.94 -3.63 12.24
N ARG A 85 -9.99 -2.83 12.04
CA ARG A 85 -10.87 -2.94 10.87
C ARG A 85 -10.10 -2.78 9.55
N ALA A 86 -9.09 -1.91 9.54
CA ALA A 86 -8.23 -1.76 8.36
C ALA A 86 -7.38 -3.01 8.09
N ALA A 87 -6.88 -3.67 9.15
CA ALA A 87 -6.14 -4.92 9.03
C ALA A 87 -7.03 -6.05 8.50
N ASP A 88 -8.25 -6.17 9.04
CA ASP A 88 -9.23 -7.17 8.62
C ASP A 88 -9.59 -7.01 7.12
N ALA A 89 -9.81 -5.76 6.67
CA ALA A 89 -10.09 -5.47 5.27
C ALA A 89 -8.92 -5.84 4.33
N ILE A 90 -7.68 -5.64 4.77
CA ILE A 90 -6.48 -6.03 4.01
C ILE A 90 -6.35 -7.56 3.95
N ALA A 91 -6.61 -8.25 5.06
CA ALA A 91 -6.56 -9.70 5.12
C ALA A 91 -7.62 -10.34 4.22
N GLU A 92 -8.86 -9.83 4.24
CA GLU A 92 -9.95 -10.30 3.36
C GLU A 92 -9.60 -10.04 1.88
N ALA A 93 -9.09 -8.84 1.56
CA ALA A 93 -8.64 -8.54 0.19
C ALA A 93 -7.52 -9.47 -0.28
N ARG A 94 -6.58 -9.84 0.61
CA ARG A 94 -5.51 -10.79 0.31
C ARG A 94 -6.07 -12.16 -0.04
N SER A 95 -6.92 -12.73 0.83
CA SER A 95 -7.53 -14.05 0.62
C SER A 95 -8.26 -14.14 -0.73
N ILE A 96 -8.96 -13.06 -1.11
CA ILE A 96 -9.64 -12.98 -2.41
C ILE A 96 -8.63 -12.96 -3.57
N LEU A 97 -7.56 -12.17 -3.47
CA LEU A 97 -6.57 -12.04 -4.54
C LEU A 97 -5.68 -13.28 -4.68
N GLU A 98 -5.41 -14.00 -3.60
CA GLU A 98 -4.72 -15.31 -3.62
C GLU A 98 -5.51 -16.36 -4.40
N SER A 99 -6.84 -16.26 -4.39
CA SER A 99 -7.74 -17.13 -5.15
C SER A 99 -7.91 -16.71 -6.62
N CYS A 100 -7.29 -15.60 -7.05
CA CYS A 100 -7.41 -15.05 -8.40
C CYS A 100 -6.13 -15.33 -9.23
N PRO A 101 -6.23 -15.99 -10.41
CA PRO A 101 -5.07 -16.29 -11.25
C PRO A 101 -4.32 -15.06 -11.80
N ASP A 102 -5.03 -13.95 -12.03
CA ASP A 102 -4.45 -12.67 -12.45
C ASP A 102 -5.13 -11.49 -11.72
N PRO A 103 -4.58 -11.08 -10.57
CA PRO A 103 -5.07 -9.93 -9.80
C PRO A 103 -4.69 -8.56 -10.42
N GLY A 104 -3.83 -8.53 -11.44
CA GLY A 104 -3.36 -7.31 -12.11
C GLY A 104 -2.88 -6.22 -11.16
N ILE A 105 -3.39 -5.00 -11.35
CA ILE A 105 -3.00 -3.80 -10.59
C ILE A 105 -3.30 -3.93 -9.07
N LEU A 106 -4.24 -4.79 -8.67
CA LEU A 106 -4.64 -4.93 -7.27
C LEU A 106 -3.56 -5.59 -6.41
N ALA A 107 -2.72 -6.47 -6.97
CA ALA A 107 -1.60 -7.07 -6.24
C ALA A 107 -0.58 -6.00 -5.80
N GLY A 108 -0.21 -5.08 -6.70
CA GLY A 108 0.67 -3.96 -6.35
C GLY A 108 0.06 -3.03 -5.31
N ARG A 109 -1.26 -2.82 -5.37
CA ARG A 109 -1.99 -2.00 -4.39
C ARG A 109 -2.06 -2.65 -3.02
N LEU A 110 -2.30 -3.96 -2.95
CA LEU A 110 -2.22 -4.75 -1.72
C LEU A 110 -0.81 -4.67 -1.13
N ALA A 111 0.23 -4.90 -1.94
CA ALA A 111 1.62 -4.81 -1.47
C ALA A 111 1.94 -3.44 -0.84
N ALA A 112 1.47 -2.33 -1.43
CA ALA A 112 1.64 -1.00 -0.85
C ALA A 112 0.90 -0.83 0.52
N LEU A 113 -0.28 -1.46 0.66
CA LEU A 113 -1.09 -1.47 1.89
C LEU A 113 -0.66 -2.50 2.94
N ASP A 114 0.23 -3.41 2.56
CA ASP A 114 0.86 -4.39 3.43
C ASP A 114 2.26 -3.97 3.89
N ARG A 115 2.85 -2.98 3.21
CA ARG A 115 4.13 -2.39 3.64
C ARG A 115 4.06 -2.03 5.13
N PRO A 116 5.04 -2.49 5.94
CA PRO A 116 5.13 -2.12 7.34
C PRO A 116 5.00 -0.61 7.54
N PRO A 117 4.34 -0.15 8.63
CA PRO A 117 4.02 1.26 8.86
C PRO A 117 5.20 2.21 8.70
N TRP A 118 6.40 1.72 8.99
CA TRP A 118 7.59 2.53 8.92
C TRP A 118 8.11 2.64 7.46
N ILE A 119 7.95 1.62 6.57
CA ILE A 119 8.31 1.75 5.12
C ILE A 119 7.51 2.89 4.52
N ARG A 120 6.23 3.00 4.91
CA ARG A 120 5.40 4.12 4.48
C ARG A 120 5.96 5.47 4.91
N ARG A 121 6.42 5.60 6.16
CA ARG A 121 7.00 6.84 6.68
C ARG A 121 8.29 7.24 5.96
N VAL A 122 9.13 6.28 5.59
CA VAL A 122 10.34 6.56 4.79
C VAL A 122 9.98 6.98 3.36
N LEU A 123 9.06 6.29 2.70
CA LEU A 123 8.65 6.61 1.33
C LEU A 123 7.82 7.90 1.21
N SER A 124 7.13 8.30 2.27
CA SER A 124 6.45 9.59 2.37
C SER A 124 7.40 10.77 2.61
N GLY A 125 8.71 10.51 2.79
CA GLY A 125 9.72 11.54 3.08
C GLY A 125 9.77 11.99 4.55
N ASP A 126 8.89 11.49 5.41
CA ASP A 126 8.78 11.92 6.82
C ASP A 126 9.94 11.42 7.70
N GLN A 127 10.67 10.39 7.27
CA GLN A 127 11.74 9.77 8.07
C GLN A 127 13.00 9.43 7.26
N GLU A 128 13.42 10.31 6.34
CA GLU A 128 14.74 10.16 5.74
C GLU A 128 15.84 10.29 6.80
N LEU A 129 16.79 9.34 6.77
CA LEU A 129 18.02 9.46 7.54
C LEU A 129 18.85 10.59 6.95
N THR A 130 19.33 11.47 7.81
CA THR A 130 20.30 12.49 7.40
C THR A 130 21.60 11.82 6.96
N GLN A 131 22.43 12.53 6.19
CA GLN A 131 23.73 12.01 5.74
C GLN A 131 24.63 11.55 6.91
N ARG A 132 24.58 12.24 8.05
CA ARG A 132 25.32 11.86 9.26
C ARG A 132 24.79 10.57 9.88
N GLU A 133 23.47 10.42 9.96
CA GLU A 133 22.82 9.20 10.46
C GLU A 133 23.04 8.01 9.52
N LEU A 134 23.03 8.24 8.20
CA LEU A 134 23.33 7.21 7.21
C LEU A 134 24.79 6.72 7.33
N ARG A 135 25.74 7.64 7.54
CA ARG A 135 27.15 7.30 7.76
C ARG A 135 27.33 6.51 9.05
N ALA A 136 26.67 6.91 10.13
CA ALA A 136 26.65 6.14 11.38
C ALA A 136 26.03 4.76 11.19
N LEU A 137 24.90 4.63 10.46
CA LEU A 137 24.26 3.35 10.16
C LEU A 137 25.19 2.40 9.38
N ARG A 138 25.97 2.92 8.44
CA ARG A 138 26.97 2.12 7.69
C ARG A 138 28.09 1.62 8.60
N LEU A 139 28.57 2.43 9.53
CA LEU A 139 29.58 2.01 10.51
C LEU A 139 29.00 1.03 11.54
N LEU A 140 27.71 1.12 11.87
CA LEU A 140 27.01 0.11 12.69
C LEU A 140 26.98 -1.28 12.03
N ASN A 141 27.10 -1.36 10.70
CA ASN A 141 27.17 -2.63 9.96
C ASN A 141 28.53 -3.34 10.09
N SER A 142 29.48 -2.73 10.80
CA SER A 142 30.76 -3.31 11.18
C SER A 142 30.77 -3.67 12.68
N ASP A 143 31.84 -4.29 13.17
CA ASP A 143 32.00 -4.68 14.58
C ASP A 143 32.39 -3.51 15.52
N LEU A 144 32.27 -2.27 15.05
CA LEU A 144 32.65 -1.08 15.79
C LEU A 144 31.67 -0.75 16.92
N SER A 145 32.21 -0.39 18.09
CA SER A 145 31.42 0.16 19.20
C SER A 145 30.99 1.61 18.92
N GLU A 146 30.00 2.14 19.66
CA GLU A 146 29.61 3.55 19.52
C GLU A 146 30.77 4.52 19.82
N GLN A 147 31.73 4.11 20.66
CA GLN A 147 32.94 4.88 20.95
C GLN A 147 33.88 4.91 19.75
N ASP A 148 34.10 3.76 19.10
CA ASP A 148 34.97 3.66 17.93
C ASP A 148 34.36 4.39 16.72
N ILE A 149 33.04 4.30 16.56
CA ILE A 149 32.29 5.09 15.57
C ILE A 149 32.48 6.60 15.82
N GLY A 150 32.53 7.02 17.09
CA GLY A 150 32.81 8.42 17.45
C GLY A 150 34.20 8.87 16.98
N ARG A 151 35.20 8.01 17.16
CA ARG A 151 36.57 8.26 16.69
C ARG A 151 36.63 8.36 15.17
N GLU A 152 36.01 7.43 14.45
CA GLU A 152 35.93 7.43 12.98
C GLU A 152 35.19 8.65 12.40
N LEU A 153 34.18 9.13 13.11
CA LEU A 153 33.39 10.29 12.69
C LEU A 153 33.91 11.63 13.25
N TYR A 154 34.99 11.61 14.03
CA TYR A 154 35.54 12.77 14.75
C TYR A 154 34.49 13.50 15.62
N VAL A 155 33.64 12.73 16.31
CA VAL A 155 32.59 13.25 17.22
C VAL A 155 32.61 12.53 18.56
N ALA A 156 32.03 13.15 19.58
CA ALA A 156 31.91 12.54 20.90
C ALA A 156 30.99 11.30 20.87
N HIS A 157 31.27 10.32 21.73
CA HIS A 157 30.44 9.15 21.95
C HIS A 157 28.96 9.49 22.15
N ASN A 158 28.65 10.51 22.94
CA ASN A 158 27.27 10.93 23.22
C ASN A 158 26.53 11.43 21.96
N THR A 159 27.26 12.00 21.00
CA THR A 159 26.72 12.41 19.71
C THR A 159 26.38 11.21 18.86
N VAL A 160 27.27 10.20 18.81
CA VAL A 160 26.97 8.92 18.15
C VAL A 160 25.78 8.24 18.79
N HIS A 161 25.75 8.14 20.12
CA HIS A 161 24.63 7.55 20.85
C HIS A 161 23.29 8.23 20.51
N SER A 162 23.30 9.57 20.41
CA SER A 162 22.14 10.35 19.98
C SER A 162 21.73 10.07 18.52
N HIS A 163 22.70 9.93 17.62
CA HIS A 163 22.45 9.52 16.23
C HIS A 163 21.88 8.11 16.15
N VAL A 164 22.43 7.13 16.87
CA VAL A 164 21.91 5.76 16.95
C VAL A 164 20.47 5.73 17.44
N ARG A 165 20.16 6.47 18.50
CA ARG A 165 18.80 6.58 19.02
C ARG A 165 17.83 7.23 18.02
N SER A 166 18.29 8.25 17.29
CA SER A 166 17.52 8.86 16.22
C SER A 166 17.28 7.89 15.07
N ILE A 167 18.30 7.13 14.66
CA ILE A 167 18.20 6.06 13.65
C ILE A 167 17.17 5.02 14.08
N TYR A 168 17.25 4.51 15.30
CA TYR A 168 16.30 3.51 15.82
C TYR A 168 14.86 4.03 15.79
N ARG A 169 14.65 5.27 16.25
CA ARG A 169 13.34 5.92 16.19
C ARG A 169 12.85 6.12 14.75
N LYS A 170 13.72 6.53 13.83
CA LYS A 170 13.39 6.77 12.41
C LYS A 170 13.13 5.48 11.63
N LEU A 171 13.81 4.39 11.99
CA LEU A 171 13.60 3.06 11.43
C LEU A 171 12.52 2.27 12.17
N ALA A 172 11.98 2.80 13.28
CA ALA A 172 11.00 2.16 14.15
C ALA A 172 11.45 0.78 14.68
N VAL A 173 12.71 0.71 15.13
CA VAL A 173 13.36 -0.49 15.69
C VAL A 173 13.94 -0.19 17.07
N SER A 174 14.31 -1.21 17.82
CA SER A 174 14.87 -1.09 19.17
C SER A 174 16.24 -1.74 19.34
N SER A 175 16.73 -2.51 18.36
CA SER A 175 18.01 -3.19 18.42
C SER A 175 18.93 -2.87 17.24
N ARG A 176 20.23 -3.09 17.44
CA ARG A 176 21.23 -2.92 16.37
C ARG A 176 20.97 -3.89 15.22
N ALA A 177 20.69 -5.15 15.52
CA ALA A 177 20.41 -6.17 14.53
C ALA A 177 19.19 -5.80 13.67
N ASP A 178 18.11 -5.35 14.31
CA ASP A 178 16.91 -4.90 13.60
C ASP A 178 17.20 -3.68 12.74
N ALA A 179 18.00 -2.72 13.23
CA ALA A 179 18.37 -1.54 12.45
C ALA A 179 19.17 -1.89 11.19
N LEU A 180 20.09 -2.86 11.27
CA LEU A 180 20.89 -3.32 10.13
C LEU A 180 20.05 -4.08 9.11
N GLU A 181 19.25 -5.03 9.58
CA GLU A 181 18.32 -5.74 8.71
C GLU A 181 17.39 -4.75 8.02
N ARG A 182 16.97 -3.73 8.75
CA ARG A 182 16.07 -2.72 8.20
C ARG A 182 16.73 -1.74 7.25
N GLY A 183 18.00 -1.41 7.46
CA GLY A 183 18.84 -0.70 6.50
C GLY A 183 18.98 -1.44 5.16
N ARG A 184 19.15 -2.77 5.18
CA ARG A 184 19.25 -3.60 3.97
C ARG A 184 17.95 -3.65 3.19
N GLN A 185 16.82 -3.84 3.87
CA GLN A 185 15.49 -3.85 3.24
C GLN A 185 15.12 -2.51 2.59
N LEU A 186 15.78 -1.41 2.99
CA LEU A 186 15.66 -0.09 2.39
C LEU A 186 16.70 0.22 1.30
N GLY A 187 17.70 -0.63 1.10
CA GLY A 187 18.82 -0.37 0.19
C GLY A 187 19.75 0.76 0.66
N LEU A 188 19.85 0.98 1.98
CA LEU A 188 20.74 2.00 2.57
C LEU A 188 22.15 1.46 2.90
N LEU A 189 22.26 0.12 2.96
CA LEU A 189 23.44 -0.67 3.28
C LEU A 189 23.77 -1.63 2.13
#